data_AF-Q5P559-F1
#
_entry.id   AF-Q5P559-F1
#
_cell.length_a   1.000
_cell.length_b   1.000
_cell.length_c   1.000
_cell.angle_alpha   90.00
_cell.angle_beta   90.00
_cell.angle_gamma   90.00
#
_symmetry.space_group_name_H-M   'P 1'
#
loop_
_entity.id
_entity.type
_entity.pdbx_description
1 polymer ?
#
loop_
_entity_poly.entity_id
_entity_poly.type
_entity_poly.pdbx_seq_one_letter_code
_entity_poly.pdbx_strand_id
1 'polypeptide(L)'
;MSRSSRQPRARGTSASSTTRAKPCRGKPRAVKEIGNRPRFSTCSPVSPLYWMSTAMTNPYLSPTALIDSDHPEVIAFARAHCRGSDVRERAVSLYYAVRDSFRYDPYRIDLSETGMKASSVIASGAGWCVPKATLLAAVCRAAGIPARPGYADVRNHLSTERMRETFGEDLYRWHGYTEILVDGSWYKATPAFNLALCERFGLLPLEFDGRSDSIYHPFDRSGNQHMEYVHQRGHYPDVPLSLMAEDFRTHYPVWLEQAEQLRAADFLADVERENQPA
;
A
#
# COMPACT_ATOMS: atom_id res chain seq x y z
N MET A 1 54.73 11.87 -24.18
CA MET A 1 54.48 11.07 -25.40
C MET A 1 53.00 10.68 -25.40
N SER A 2 52.09 11.56 -25.82
CA SER A 2 51.38 11.58 -27.13
C SER A 2 50.77 10.21 -27.48
N ARG A 3 49.46 10.03 -27.74
CA ARG A 3 48.53 10.74 -28.66
C ARG A 3 47.09 10.38 -28.25
N SER A 4 46.16 11.34 -28.09
CA SER A 4 45.31 12.00 -29.12
C SER A 4 44.16 11.14 -29.70
N SER A 5 42.98 11.36 -29.13
CA SER A 5 41.65 11.62 -29.75
C SER A 5 41.34 11.18 -31.20
N ARG A 6 40.13 10.64 -31.39
CA ARG A 6 39.23 10.93 -32.54
C ARG A 6 37.78 10.49 -32.27
N GLN A 7 36.88 11.47 -32.20
CA GLN A 7 35.44 11.33 -32.49
C GLN A 7 35.20 11.52 -34.00
N PRO A 8 34.04 11.09 -34.52
CA PRO A 8 33.38 11.82 -35.60
C PRO A 8 31.96 12.29 -35.23
N ARG A 9 31.63 13.50 -35.70
CA ARG A 9 30.28 14.09 -35.77
C ARG A 9 29.68 13.88 -37.17
N ALA A 10 28.37 13.66 -37.24
CA ALA A 10 27.48 14.03 -38.37
C ALA A 10 26.08 14.26 -37.75
N ARG A 11 25.48 15.46 -37.70
CA ARG A 11 24.89 16.38 -38.71
C ARG A 11 23.74 15.80 -39.57
N GLY A 12 22.58 16.45 -39.42
CA GLY A 12 21.49 16.58 -40.40
C GLY A 12 20.39 15.54 -40.27
N THR A 13 19.09 15.81 -40.40
CA THR A 13 18.36 17.02 -40.82
C THR A 13 16.88 16.82 -40.46
N SER A 14 16.24 17.91 -40.05
CA SER A 14 14.80 18.07 -39.87
C SER A 14 14.05 18.11 -41.20
N ALA A 15 12.86 17.52 -41.28
CA ALA A 15 11.81 17.97 -42.20
C ALA A 15 10.42 17.63 -41.65
N SER A 16 9.75 18.68 -41.19
CA SER A 16 8.31 18.74 -40.92
C SER A 16 7.53 18.84 -42.24
N SER A 17 6.44 18.09 -42.38
CA SER A 17 5.38 18.44 -43.34
C SER A 17 4.01 18.20 -42.72
N THR A 18 3.46 19.29 -42.20
CA THR A 18 2.08 19.48 -41.79
C THR A 18 1.18 19.67 -43.01
N THR A 19 0.22 18.78 -43.23
CA THR A 19 -0.92 19.03 -44.14
C THR A 19 -2.18 19.24 -43.32
N ARG A 20 -2.64 20.49 -43.34
CA ARG A 20 -3.84 21.00 -42.66
C ARG A 20 -4.99 21.02 -43.67
N ALA A 21 -6.01 20.18 -43.48
CA ALA A 21 -7.27 20.29 -44.21
C ALA A 21 -8.32 21.03 -43.36
N LYS A 22 -8.95 22.06 -43.96
CA LYS A 22 -9.98 22.93 -43.37
C LYS A 22 -11.40 22.31 -43.49
N PRO A 23 -12.38 22.78 -42.69
CA PRO A 23 -13.63 22.09 -42.40
C PRO A 23 -14.80 22.51 -43.31
N CYS A 24 -15.67 21.56 -43.68
CA CYS A 24 -16.97 21.87 -44.25
C CYS A 24 -18.02 22.05 -43.15
N ARG A 25 -18.49 23.30 -42.99
CA ARG A 25 -19.69 23.65 -42.22
C ARG A 25 -20.93 23.39 -43.06
N GLY A 26 -21.92 22.71 -42.49
CA GLY A 26 -23.27 22.60 -43.04
C GLY A 26 -24.29 22.35 -41.93
N LYS A 27 -25.04 23.39 -41.57
CA LYS A 27 -26.33 23.37 -40.85
C LYS A 27 -27.15 24.55 -41.41
N PRO A 28 -28.47 24.63 -41.23
CA PRO A 28 -29.49 23.60 -41.00
C PRO A 28 -30.66 23.72 -42.01
N ARG A 29 -31.56 22.74 -42.07
CA ARG A 29 -32.92 22.96 -42.60
C ARG A 29 -33.95 22.50 -41.58
N ALA A 30 -34.72 23.47 -41.10
CA ALA A 30 -35.94 23.31 -40.34
C ALA A 30 -37.12 23.16 -41.31
N VAL A 31 -38.02 22.19 -41.09
CA VAL A 31 -39.38 22.22 -41.64
C VAL A 31 -40.36 21.50 -40.71
N LYS A 32 -41.31 22.30 -40.20
CA LYS A 32 -42.73 22.07 -39.85
C LYS A 32 -43.12 21.10 -38.74
N GLU A 33 -43.59 21.74 -37.67
CA GLU A 33 -44.63 21.26 -36.75
C GLU A 33 -45.89 20.82 -37.51
N ILE A 34 -46.44 19.67 -37.12
CA ILE A 34 -47.84 19.31 -37.31
C ILE A 34 -48.33 18.80 -35.96
N GLY A 35 -49.32 19.51 -35.40
CA GLY A 35 -49.88 19.22 -34.10
C GLY A 35 -50.75 17.97 -34.10
N ASN A 36 -50.68 17.22 -33.01
CA ASN A 36 -51.82 16.49 -32.48
C ASN A 36 -51.61 16.20 -30.98
N ARG A 37 -52.42 16.83 -30.12
CA ARG A 37 -52.48 16.52 -28.67
C ARG A 37 -53.67 15.59 -28.42
N PRO A 38 -53.49 14.51 -27.64
CA PRO A 38 -54.57 13.99 -26.82
C PRO A 38 -54.24 14.10 -25.32
N ARG A 39 -55.21 14.72 -24.63
CA ARG A 39 -55.65 14.61 -23.23
C ARG A 39 -54.70 13.93 -22.21
N PHE A 40 -54.32 14.73 -21.22
CA PHE A 40 -53.76 14.32 -19.94
C PHE A 40 -54.68 13.33 -19.22
N SER A 41 -54.16 12.13 -18.95
CA SER A 41 -54.69 11.23 -17.94
C SER A 41 -53.86 11.42 -16.67
N THR A 42 -54.52 11.76 -15.58
CA THR A 42 -53.93 12.01 -14.27
C THR A 42 -53.46 10.69 -13.66
N CYS A 43 -52.15 10.42 -13.71
CA CYS A 43 -51.54 9.44 -12.81
C CYS A 43 -51.54 10.01 -11.38
N SER A 44 -52.20 9.28 -10.46
CA SER A 44 -52.11 9.52 -9.01
C SER A 44 -50.65 9.62 -8.55
N PRO A 45 -50.34 10.48 -7.56
CA PRO A 45 -49.02 10.48 -6.96
C PRO A 45 -48.92 9.25 -6.06
N VAL A 46 -48.17 8.25 -6.49
CA VAL A 46 -47.67 7.23 -5.58
C VAL A 46 -46.56 7.90 -4.78
N SER A 47 -46.74 7.97 -3.46
CA SER A 47 -45.87 8.64 -2.51
C SER A 47 -44.38 8.38 -2.76
N PRO A 48 -43.51 9.42 -2.74
CA PRO A 48 -42.05 9.24 -2.76
C PRO A 48 -41.58 8.87 -1.34
N LEU A 49 -41.95 7.69 -0.88
CA LEU A 49 -41.45 7.09 0.37
C LEU A 49 -40.92 5.69 0.08
N TYR A 50 -39.98 5.55 -0.87
CA TYR A 50 -39.13 4.36 -0.99
C TYR A 50 -37.97 4.61 -1.96
N TRP A 51 -37.11 5.58 -1.65
CA TRP A 51 -35.73 5.56 -2.15
C TRP A 51 -34.79 6.28 -1.16
N MET A 52 -34.79 5.87 0.11
CA MET A 52 -33.53 5.98 0.84
C MET A 52 -32.62 4.90 0.28
N SER A 53 -31.98 5.19 -0.85
CA SER A 53 -30.80 4.47 -1.29
C SER A 53 -29.78 4.69 -0.19
N THR A 54 -29.71 3.75 0.76
CA THR A 54 -28.48 3.49 1.49
C THR A 54 -27.46 3.14 0.41
N ALA A 55 -26.76 4.15 -0.10
CA ALA A 55 -25.55 3.93 -0.87
C ALA A 55 -24.72 2.96 -0.02
N MET A 56 -24.58 1.72 -0.46
CA MET A 56 -23.77 0.73 0.24
C MET A 56 -22.37 1.31 0.29
N THR A 57 -21.98 1.83 1.46
CA THR A 57 -20.65 2.35 1.71
C THR A 57 -19.70 1.18 1.47
N ASN A 58 -18.87 1.28 0.42
CA ASN A 58 -17.86 0.27 0.16
C ASN A 58 -16.93 0.22 1.38
N PRO A 59 -16.90 -0.88 2.17
CA PRO A 59 -16.14 -0.96 3.41
C PRO A 59 -14.62 -0.84 3.16
N TYR A 60 -14.19 -1.03 1.91
CA TYR A 60 -12.80 -0.90 1.50
C TYR A 60 -12.45 0.49 0.96
N LEU A 61 -13.38 1.45 1.02
CA LEU A 61 -13.16 2.88 0.73
C LEU A 61 -13.39 3.75 1.96
N SER A 62 -14.27 3.33 2.88
CA SER A 62 -14.57 4.09 4.09
C SER A 62 -13.44 4.00 5.14
N PRO A 63 -13.24 5.07 5.93
CA PRO A 63 -12.36 5.01 7.10
C PRO A 63 -12.92 4.04 8.14
N THR A 64 -12.03 3.51 8.97
CA THR A 64 -12.35 2.68 10.13
C THR A 64 -11.59 3.21 11.36
N ALA A 65 -11.65 2.51 12.48
CA ALA A 65 -11.00 2.96 13.71
C ALA A 65 -9.47 2.99 13.57
N LEU A 66 -8.89 2.01 12.88
CA LEU A 66 -7.44 1.87 12.73
C LEU A 66 -6.94 2.23 11.32
N ILE A 67 -7.78 2.05 10.29
CA ILE A 67 -7.55 2.58 8.94
C ILE A 67 -8.24 3.95 8.85
N ASP A 68 -7.68 4.93 9.56
CA ASP A 68 -8.18 6.30 9.67
C ASP A 68 -7.88 7.13 8.42
N SER A 69 -8.41 6.69 7.26
CA SER A 69 -8.19 7.31 5.95
C SER A 69 -8.75 8.72 5.81
N ASP A 70 -9.57 9.16 6.75
CA ASP A 70 -10.09 10.52 6.89
C ASP A 70 -9.20 11.45 7.73
N HIS A 71 -8.14 10.91 8.35
CA HIS A 71 -7.18 11.70 9.11
C HIS A 71 -6.45 12.72 8.20
N PRO A 72 -6.33 14.00 8.59
CA PRO A 72 -5.76 15.06 7.74
C PRO A 72 -4.37 14.73 7.18
N GLU A 73 -3.47 14.19 8.01
CA GLU A 73 -2.12 13.79 7.59
C GLU A 73 -2.13 12.62 6.59
N VAL A 74 -3.06 11.67 6.72
CA VAL A 74 -3.20 10.55 5.77
C VAL A 74 -3.69 11.07 4.43
N ILE A 75 -4.67 11.97 4.43
CA ILE A 75 -5.17 12.63 3.21
C ILE A 75 -4.06 13.47 2.55
N ALA A 76 -3.31 14.23 3.34
CA ALA A 76 -2.21 15.05 2.85
C ALA A 76 -1.12 14.19 2.20
N PHE A 77 -0.71 13.10 2.87
CA PHE A 77 0.24 12.14 2.33
C PHE A 77 -0.26 11.50 1.03
N ALA A 78 -1.52 11.03 1.00
CA ALA A 78 -2.12 10.47 -0.20
C ALA A 78 -2.11 11.46 -1.38
N ARG A 79 -2.49 12.72 -1.15
CA ARG A 79 -2.45 13.77 -2.20
C ARG A 79 -1.03 14.07 -2.69
N ALA A 80 -0.06 14.06 -1.79
CA ALA A 80 1.34 14.32 -2.11
C ALA A 80 1.99 13.18 -2.92
N HIS A 81 1.56 11.93 -2.72
CA HIS A 81 2.24 10.75 -3.28
C HIS A 81 1.42 9.95 -4.29
N CYS A 82 0.11 10.19 -4.41
CA CYS A 82 -0.72 9.58 -5.45
C CYS A 82 -0.39 10.23 -6.80
N ARG A 83 0.29 9.48 -7.67
CA ARG A 83 0.82 9.92 -8.96
C ARG A 83 0.49 8.87 -10.00
N GLY A 84 0.09 9.30 -11.20
CA GLY A 84 -0.32 8.38 -12.26
C GLY A 84 -1.62 8.83 -12.92
N SER A 85 -1.83 8.30 -14.12
CA SER A 85 -2.98 8.52 -14.98
C SER A 85 -4.12 7.54 -14.72
N ASP A 86 -3.81 6.33 -14.24
CA ASP A 86 -4.76 5.26 -13.94
C ASP A 86 -4.68 4.78 -12.48
N VAL A 87 -5.60 3.89 -12.08
CA VAL A 87 -5.66 3.35 -10.70
C VAL A 87 -4.39 2.57 -10.36
N ARG A 88 -3.82 1.85 -11.34
CA ARG A 88 -2.62 1.05 -11.16
C ARG A 88 -1.43 1.93 -10.81
N GLU A 89 -1.10 2.91 -11.64
CA GLU A 89 0.03 3.81 -11.43
C GLU A 89 -0.07 4.52 -10.08
N ARG A 90 -1.28 4.94 -9.71
CA ARG A 90 -1.59 5.57 -8.43
C ARG A 90 -1.40 4.65 -7.23
N ALA A 91 -1.82 3.38 -7.33
CA ALA A 91 -1.61 2.38 -6.30
C ALA A 91 -0.11 2.07 -6.13
N VAL A 92 0.60 1.91 -7.25
CA VAL A 92 2.05 1.68 -7.28
C VAL A 92 2.81 2.85 -6.65
N SER A 93 2.46 4.10 -6.98
CA SER A 93 3.13 5.28 -6.43
C SER A 93 2.93 5.39 -4.91
N LEU A 94 1.72 5.09 -4.42
CA LEU A 94 1.42 5.07 -2.98
C LEU A 94 2.15 3.94 -2.25
N TYR A 95 2.26 2.76 -2.87
CA TYR A 95 3.05 1.64 -2.35
C TYR A 95 4.49 2.06 -2.07
N TYR A 96 5.19 2.60 -3.08
CA TYR A 96 6.59 3.01 -2.93
C TYR A 96 6.74 4.15 -1.90
N ALA A 97 5.79 5.09 -1.87
CA ALA A 97 5.80 6.16 -0.88
C ALA A 97 5.70 5.64 0.55
N VAL A 98 4.78 4.71 0.83
CA VAL A 98 4.64 4.12 2.18
C VAL A 98 5.81 3.21 2.52
N ARG A 99 6.30 2.43 1.54
CA ARG A 99 7.46 1.54 1.72
C ARG A 99 8.66 2.34 2.18
N ASP A 100 9.00 3.41 1.46
CA ASP A 100 10.30 4.07 1.59
C ASP A 100 10.31 5.32 2.47
N SER A 101 9.15 5.94 2.76
CA SER A 101 9.10 7.16 3.60
C SER A 101 9.09 6.88 5.11
N PHE A 102 8.83 5.63 5.52
CA PHE A 102 8.71 5.26 6.93
C PHE A 102 9.66 4.11 7.25
N ARG A 103 10.45 4.27 8.31
CA ARG A 103 11.42 3.25 8.73
C ARG A 103 10.70 1.97 9.18
N TYR A 104 11.18 0.82 8.74
CA TYR A 104 10.77 -0.45 9.32
C TYR A 104 11.45 -0.66 10.68
N ASP A 105 10.65 -0.89 11.72
CA ASP A 105 11.15 -1.07 13.08
C ASP A 105 10.29 -2.09 13.85
N PRO A 106 10.68 -3.37 13.89
CA PRO A 106 9.94 -4.42 14.58
C PRO A 106 10.14 -4.37 16.11
N TYR A 107 10.95 -3.46 16.64
CA TYR A 107 11.12 -3.29 18.09
C TYR A 107 10.02 -2.39 18.68
N ARG A 108 9.31 -1.66 17.82
CA ARG A 108 8.26 -0.69 18.19
C ARG A 108 6.86 -1.27 18.16
N ILE A 109 6.72 -2.59 18.35
CA ILE A 109 5.40 -3.23 18.39
C ILE A 109 4.60 -2.65 19.56
N ASP A 110 3.47 -2.05 19.22
CA ASP A 110 2.48 -1.49 20.13
C ASP A 110 1.11 -1.98 19.67
N LEU A 111 0.51 -2.88 20.46
CA LEU A 111 -0.81 -3.47 20.19
C LEU A 111 -1.96 -2.69 20.85
N SER A 112 -1.78 -1.38 21.04
CA SER A 112 -2.86 -0.44 21.35
C SER A 112 -3.55 0.06 20.08
N GLU A 113 -4.76 0.63 20.23
CA GLU A 113 -5.43 1.30 19.11
C GLU A 113 -4.56 2.42 18.52
N THR A 114 -3.90 3.20 19.38
CA THR A 114 -2.99 4.26 18.94
C THR A 114 -1.83 3.69 18.13
N GLY A 115 -1.14 2.65 18.63
CA GLY A 115 0.01 2.04 17.94
C GLY A 115 -0.32 1.47 16.56
N MET A 116 -1.58 1.07 16.34
CA MET A 116 -2.01 0.37 15.13
C MET A 116 -2.69 1.27 14.10
N LYS A 117 -2.95 2.54 14.42
CA LYS A 117 -3.51 3.51 13.47
C LYS A 117 -2.55 3.85 12.33
N ALA A 118 -3.11 4.08 11.14
CA ALA A 118 -2.32 4.54 9.99
C ALA A 118 -1.67 5.91 10.26
N SER A 119 -2.40 6.85 10.87
CA SER A 119 -1.85 8.17 11.24
C SER A 119 -0.65 8.12 12.19
N SER A 120 -0.56 7.10 13.05
CA SER A 120 0.56 6.92 13.99
C SER A 120 1.88 6.58 13.30
N VAL A 121 1.85 5.91 12.15
CA VAL A 121 3.04 5.67 11.33
C VAL A 121 3.58 6.99 10.78
N ILE A 122 2.68 7.87 10.32
CA ILE A 122 3.07 9.20 9.84
C ILE A 122 3.67 10.02 10.97
N ALA A 123 3.02 10.05 12.13
CA ALA A 123 3.45 10.84 13.28
C ALA A 123 4.81 10.37 13.84
N SER A 124 5.06 9.07 13.89
CA SER A 124 6.31 8.51 14.43
C SER A 124 7.45 8.40 13.40
N GLY A 125 7.14 8.44 12.11
CA GLY A 125 8.12 8.21 11.04
C GLY A 125 8.56 6.75 10.89
N ALA A 126 7.95 5.82 11.63
CA ALA A 126 8.34 4.41 11.66
C ALA A 126 7.14 3.48 11.87
N GLY A 127 7.33 2.20 11.56
CA GLY A 127 6.34 1.18 11.86
C GLY A 127 6.87 -0.22 11.55
N TRP A 128 6.18 -1.23 12.04
CA TRP A 128 6.40 -2.62 11.68
C TRP A 128 5.40 -3.05 10.59
N CYS A 129 5.43 -4.34 10.19
CA CYS A 129 4.72 -4.80 9.00
C CYS A 129 3.21 -4.49 9.05
N VAL A 130 2.57 -4.65 10.21
CA VAL A 130 1.14 -4.40 10.38
C VAL A 130 0.77 -2.93 10.20
N PRO A 131 1.24 -1.97 11.01
CA PRO A 131 0.81 -0.58 10.88
C PRO A 131 1.26 0.05 9.56
N LYS A 132 2.37 -0.41 8.94
CA LYS A 132 2.72 0.01 7.58
C LYS A 132 1.72 -0.51 6.52
N ALA A 133 1.23 -1.74 6.65
CA ALA A 133 0.14 -2.24 5.81
C ALA A 133 -1.20 -1.51 6.07
N THR A 134 -1.48 -1.15 7.33
CA THR A 134 -2.62 -0.29 7.69
C THR A 134 -2.51 1.08 7.01
N LEU A 135 -1.33 1.71 7.04
CA LEU A 135 -1.09 2.98 6.38
C LEU A 135 -1.26 2.88 4.86
N LEU A 136 -0.74 1.82 4.22
CA LEU A 136 -0.94 1.61 2.79
C LEU A 136 -2.42 1.48 2.43
N ALA A 137 -3.20 0.75 3.23
CA ALA A 137 -4.65 0.69 3.05
C ALA A 137 -5.29 2.07 3.20
N ALA A 138 -4.92 2.84 4.23
CA ALA A 138 -5.49 4.14 4.52
C ALA A 138 -5.23 5.17 3.40
N VAL A 139 -4.00 5.24 2.88
CA VAL A 139 -3.65 6.18 1.80
C VAL A 139 -4.29 5.78 0.47
N CYS A 140 -4.47 4.48 0.22
CA CYS A 140 -5.24 3.99 -0.94
C CYS A 140 -6.71 4.42 -0.83
N ARG A 141 -7.33 4.20 0.34
CA ARG A 141 -8.71 4.63 0.62
C ARG A 141 -8.90 6.14 0.48
N ALA A 142 -7.97 6.93 1.02
CA ALA A 142 -7.96 8.39 0.87
C ALA A 142 -7.83 8.84 -0.61
N ALA A 143 -7.20 8.01 -1.46
CA ALA A 143 -7.12 8.21 -2.90
C ALA A 143 -8.34 7.64 -3.67
N GLY A 144 -9.34 7.07 -3.00
CA GLY A 144 -10.49 6.44 -3.65
C GLY A 144 -10.18 5.10 -4.31
N ILE A 145 -9.11 4.43 -3.89
CA ILE A 145 -8.72 3.10 -4.35
C ILE A 145 -9.12 2.08 -3.27
N PRO A 146 -9.99 1.10 -3.58
CA PRO A 146 -10.39 0.11 -2.59
C PRO A 146 -9.18 -0.69 -2.08
N ALA A 147 -9.02 -0.74 -0.76
CA ALA A 147 -7.89 -1.43 -0.12
C ALA A 147 -8.29 -2.05 1.23
N ARG A 148 -7.66 -3.17 1.57
CA ARG A 148 -7.88 -3.89 2.83
C ARG A 148 -6.60 -4.56 3.34
N PRO A 149 -6.34 -4.58 4.66
CA PRO A 149 -5.22 -5.34 5.19
C PRO A 149 -5.45 -6.84 5.04
N GLY A 150 -4.36 -7.56 4.81
CA GLY A 150 -4.28 -9.01 4.89
C GLY A 150 -3.12 -9.46 5.76
N TYR A 151 -3.21 -10.69 6.26
CA TYR A 151 -2.26 -11.23 7.22
C TYR A 151 -1.86 -12.66 6.89
N ALA A 152 -0.66 -13.02 7.31
CA ALA A 152 -0.14 -14.38 7.25
C ALA A 152 0.86 -14.63 8.38
N ASP A 153 1.17 -15.90 8.63
CA ASP A 153 2.32 -16.29 9.44
C ASP A 153 3.48 -16.60 8.52
N VAL A 154 4.66 -16.09 8.87
CA VAL A 154 5.86 -16.20 8.05
C VAL A 154 7.03 -16.77 8.84
N ARG A 155 7.88 -17.54 8.16
CA ARG A 155 9.15 -18.03 8.69
C ARG A 155 10.34 -17.32 8.05
N ASN A 156 11.46 -17.36 8.77
CA ASN A 156 12.73 -16.78 8.36
C ASN A 156 12.68 -15.25 8.15
N HIS A 157 11.78 -14.57 8.86
CA HIS A 157 11.69 -13.11 8.80
C HIS A 157 13.05 -12.49 9.17
N LEU A 158 13.40 -11.37 8.54
CA LEU A 158 14.53 -10.53 8.91
C LEU A 158 14.52 -10.31 10.44
N SER A 159 15.45 -10.97 11.13
CA SER A 159 15.42 -11.15 12.58
C SER A 159 16.83 -11.04 13.15
N THR A 160 16.99 -10.16 14.12
CA THR A 160 18.21 -10.01 14.92
C THR A 160 18.23 -11.04 16.06
N GLU A 161 19.38 -11.26 16.68
CA GLU A 161 19.53 -12.13 17.85
C GLU A 161 18.53 -11.78 18.94
N ARG A 162 18.41 -10.49 19.26
CA ARG A 162 17.42 -10.00 20.21
C ARG A 162 15.99 -10.39 19.83
N MET A 163 15.62 -10.33 18.54
CA MET A 163 14.30 -10.80 18.11
C MET A 163 14.15 -12.31 18.30
N ARG A 164 15.16 -13.10 17.95
CA ARG A 164 15.13 -14.56 18.15
C ARG A 164 14.95 -14.90 19.63
N GLU A 165 15.63 -14.19 20.52
CA GLU A 165 15.48 -14.35 21.98
C GLU A 165 14.09 -13.91 22.48
N THR A 166 13.58 -12.77 21.99
CA THR A 166 12.30 -12.21 22.45
C THR A 166 11.09 -12.99 21.94
N PHE A 167 11.13 -13.50 20.70
CA PHE A 167 10.03 -14.24 20.09
C PHE A 167 10.15 -15.76 20.28
N GLY A 168 11.34 -16.28 20.54
CA GLY A 168 11.60 -17.68 20.93
C GLY A 168 11.44 -18.71 19.82
N GLU A 169 11.01 -18.33 18.63
CA GLU A 169 10.86 -19.20 17.46
C GLU A 169 11.11 -18.43 16.16
N ASP A 170 11.22 -19.16 15.05
CA ASP A 170 11.41 -18.59 13.70
C ASP A 170 10.08 -18.27 12.99
N LEU A 171 8.94 -18.46 13.68
CA LEU A 171 7.58 -18.23 13.17
C LEU A 171 7.02 -16.90 13.68
N TYR A 172 6.88 -15.94 12.76
CA TYR A 172 6.32 -14.61 13.00
C TYR A 172 4.87 -14.58 12.57
N ARG A 173 3.97 -14.49 13.56
CA ARG A 173 2.52 -14.43 13.33
C ARG A 173 2.09 -13.02 12.97
N TRP A 174 1.01 -12.94 12.20
CA TRP A 174 0.37 -11.68 11.82
C TRP A 174 1.24 -10.73 10.98
N HIS A 175 2.10 -11.28 10.10
CA HIS A 175 2.78 -10.48 9.09
C HIS A 175 1.78 -9.77 8.18
N GLY A 176 1.83 -8.44 8.16
CA GLY A 176 0.86 -7.60 7.46
C GLY A 176 1.23 -7.29 6.01
N TYR A 177 0.23 -7.36 5.13
CA TYR A 177 0.26 -6.85 3.75
C TYR A 177 -1.05 -6.11 3.44
N THR A 178 -1.14 -5.45 2.29
CA THR A 178 -2.36 -4.78 1.83
C THR A 178 -2.83 -5.40 0.53
N GLU A 179 -4.10 -5.78 0.44
CA GLU A 179 -4.75 -6.06 -0.84
C GLU A 179 -5.31 -4.76 -1.42
N ILE A 180 -4.97 -4.47 -2.68
CA ILE A 180 -5.39 -3.27 -3.41
C ILE A 180 -6.16 -3.70 -4.66
N LEU A 181 -7.33 -3.11 -4.88
CA LEU A 181 -8.13 -3.39 -6.07
C LEU A 181 -7.62 -2.55 -7.25
N VAL A 182 -7.02 -3.21 -8.24
CA VAL A 182 -6.52 -2.60 -9.47
C VAL A 182 -7.17 -3.30 -10.66
N ASP A 183 -7.82 -2.53 -11.54
CA ASP A 183 -8.46 -3.03 -12.76
C ASP A 183 -9.39 -4.24 -12.52
N GLY A 184 -10.13 -4.23 -11.41
CA GLY A 184 -11.09 -5.27 -11.04
C GLY A 184 -10.49 -6.50 -10.36
N SER A 185 -9.17 -6.53 -10.13
CA SER A 185 -8.47 -7.63 -9.46
C SER A 185 -7.80 -7.16 -8.17
N TRP A 186 -7.78 -8.02 -7.14
CA TRP A 186 -7.07 -7.75 -5.90
C TRP A 186 -5.62 -8.22 -6.03
N TYR A 187 -4.67 -7.32 -5.78
CA TYR A 187 -3.25 -7.65 -5.72
C TYR A 187 -2.70 -7.35 -4.33
N LYS A 188 -1.85 -8.24 -3.83
CA LYS A 188 -1.22 -8.11 -2.51
C LYS A 188 0.07 -7.32 -2.61
N ALA A 189 0.28 -6.39 -1.69
CA ALA A 189 1.48 -5.57 -1.61
C ALA A 189 1.95 -5.48 -0.15
N THR A 190 3.18 -5.90 0.12
CA THR A 190 3.81 -5.77 1.44
C THR A 190 4.71 -4.52 1.45
N PRO A 191 4.34 -3.43 2.16
CA PRO A 191 5.15 -2.21 2.21
C PRO A 191 6.20 -2.23 3.33
N ALA A 192 6.48 -3.40 3.92
CA ALA A 192 7.20 -3.53 5.18
C ALA A 192 8.66 -3.05 5.11
N PHE A 193 9.52 -3.70 4.33
CA PHE A 193 10.94 -3.36 4.33
C PHE A 193 11.23 -2.19 3.39
N ASN A 194 11.62 -1.05 3.97
CA ASN A 194 12.05 0.12 3.22
C ASN A 194 13.39 -0.16 2.50
N LEU A 195 13.61 0.49 1.34
CA LEU A 195 14.79 0.25 0.50
C LEU A 195 16.11 0.30 1.28
N ALA A 196 16.30 1.34 2.10
CA ALA A 196 17.52 1.51 2.90
C ALA A 196 17.77 0.37 3.90
N LEU A 197 16.72 -0.30 4.40
CA LEU A 197 16.88 -1.49 5.24
C LEU A 197 17.31 -2.69 4.40
N CYS A 198 16.67 -2.90 3.25
CA CYS A 198 17.04 -3.98 2.33
C CYS A 198 18.50 -3.85 1.87
N GLU A 199 18.96 -2.64 1.59
CA GLU A 199 20.37 -2.40 1.22
C GLU A 199 21.34 -2.78 2.34
N ARG A 200 21.02 -2.46 3.60
CA ARG A 200 21.83 -2.83 4.77
C ARG A 200 21.90 -4.33 4.99
N PHE A 201 20.79 -5.04 4.77
CA PHE A 201 20.74 -6.50 4.91
C PHE A 201 21.20 -7.27 3.66
N GLY A 202 21.57 -6.59 2.58
CA GLY A 202 21.86 -7.27 1.32
C GLY A 202 20.64 -8.02 0.75
N LEU A 203 19.44 -7.49 0.95
CA LEU A 203 18.18 -8.02 0.44
C LEU A 203 17.72 -7.29 -0.80
N LEU A 204 16.91 -7.97 -1.60
CA LEU A 204 16.13 -7.33 -2.64
C LEU A 204 14.84 -6.79 -2.02
N PRO A 205 14.53 -5.49 -2.19
CA PRO A 205 13.25 -4.95 -1.76
C PRO A 205 12.12 -5.58 -2.58
N LEU A 206 10.91 -5.62 -2.00
CA LEU A 206 9.73 -6.03 -2.75
C LEU A 206 9.34 -4.94 -3.73
N GLU A 207 9.08 -5.35 -4.97
CA GLU A 207 8.64 -4.47 -6.04
C GLU A 207 7.18 -4.77 -6.35
N PHE A 208 6.36 -3.73 -6.44
CA PHE A 208 4.93 -3.85 -6.71
C PHE A 208 4.60 -3.14 -8.02
N ASP A 209 4.15 -3.91 -9.01
CA ASP A 209 3.83 -3.41 -10.34
C ASP A 209 2.33 -3.19 -10.58
N GLY A 210 1.49 -3.52 -9.58
CA GLY A 210 0.04 -3.46 -9.65
C GLY A 210 -0.60 -4.47 -10.60
N ARG A 211 0.12 -5.55 -10.96
CA ARG A 211 -0.33 -6.64 -11.83
C ARG A 211 -0.02 -8.03 -11.29
N SER A 212 0.80 -8.10 -10.25
CA SER A 212 1.19 -9.33 -9.58
C SER A 212 1.30 -9.09 -8.06
N ASP A 213 1.16 -10.18 -7.31
CA ASP A 213 1.35 -10.15 -5.86
C ASP A 213 2.81 -9.87 -5.51
N SER A 214 3.03 -8.89 -4.65
CA SER A 214 4.31 -8.46 -4.10
C SER A 214 4.36 -8.75 -2.60
N ILE A 215 4.41 -10.04 -2.27
CA ILE A 215 4.47 -10.54 -0.88
C ILE A 215 5.67 -11.44 -0.59
N TYR A 216 6.27 -12.06 -1.61
CA TYR A 216 7.34 -13.03 -1.42
C TYR A 216 8.72 -12.37 -1.49
N HIS A 217 9.53 -12.55 -0.45
CA HIS A 217 10.99 -12.39 -0.53
C HIS A 217 11.60 -13.77 -0.77
N PRO A 218 11.60 -14.28 -2.01
CA PRO A 218 12.03 -15.65 -2.24
C PRO A 218 13.52 -15.83 -1.98
N PHE A 219 14.35 -14.80 -2.19
CA PHE A 219 15.80 -14.89 -2.07
C PHE A 219 16.47 -13.59 -1.56
N ASP A 220 17.57 -13.72 -0.82
CA ASP A 220 18.54 -12.64 -0.58
C ASP A 220 19.45 -12.42 -1.81
N ARG A 221 20.37 -11.43 -1.78
CA ARG A 221 21.32 -11.19 -2.89
C ARG A 221 22.32 -12.35 -3.11
N SER A 222 22.45 -13.25 -2.15
CA SER A 222 23.31 -14.43 -2.20
C SER A 222 22.56 -15.69 -2.69
N GLY A 223 21.24 -15.59 -2.93
CA GLY A 223 20.41 -16.68 -3.42
C GLY A 223 19.84 -17.59 -2.32
N ASN A 224 19.92 -17.23 -1.03
CA ASN A 224 19.34 -18.01 0.06
C ASN A 224 17.85 -17.70 0.22
N GLN A 225 17.04 -18.71 0.55
CA GLN A 225 15.62 -18.50 0.87
C GLN A 225 15.47 -17.54 2.04
N HIS A 226 14.71 -16.46 1.84
CA HIS A 226 14.66 -15.39 2.83
C HIS A 226 13.33 -15.29 3.59
N MET A 227 12.17 -15.68 3.02
CA MET A 227 10.92 -15.70 3.79
C MET A 227 9.92 -16.72 3.24
N GLU A 228 9.34 -17.54 4.13
CA GLU A 228 8.30 -18.52 3.79
C GLU A 228 6.95 -18.09 4.37
N TYR A 229 5.88 -18.10 3.56
CA TYR A 229 4.51 -17.93 4.06
C TYR A 229 3.95 -19.29 4.49
N VAL A 230 3.79 -19.49 5.79
CA VAL A 230 3.39 -20.77 6.38
C VAL A 230 1.86 -20.89 6.49
N HIS A 231 1.18 -19.81 6.86
CA HIS A 231 -0.26 -19.82 7.05
C HIS A 231 -0.90 -18.51 6.59
N GLN A 232 -1.85 -18.58 5.66
CA GLN A 232 -2.62 -17.40 5.22
C GLN A 232 -3.80 -17.19 6.17
N ARG A 233 -3.86 -16.01 6.83
CA ARG A 233 -4.95 -15.63 7.74
C ARG A 233 -6.09 -14.89 7.03
N GLY A 234 -5.89 -14.52 5.77
CA GLY A 234 -6.87 -13.82 4.95
C GLY A 234 -6.83 -12.30 5.13
N HIS A 235 -7.92 -11.63 4.75
CA HIS A 235 -8.06 -10.17 4.75
C HIS A 235 -9.21 -9.71 5.65
N TYR A 236 -9.14 -8.46 6.10
CA TYR A 236 -10.09 -7.88 7.04
C TYR A 236 -10.51 -6.46 6.61
N PRO A 237 -11.72 -6.00 6.96
CA PRO A 237 -12.16 -4.63 6.65
C PRO A 237 -11.41 -3.57 7.47
N ASP A 238 -10.97 -3.93 8.68
CA ASP A 238 -10.11 -3.16 9.58
C ASP A 238 -9.03 -4.08 10.20
N VAL A 239 -8.07 -3.53 10.94
CA VAL A 239 -7.08 -4.33 11.67
C VAL A 239 -7.77 -5.17 12.77
N PRO A 240 -7.61 -6.51 12.78
CA PRO A 240 -8.25 -7.38 13.78
C PRO A 240 -7.48 -7.36 15.11
N LEU A 241 -7.41 -6.18 15.74
CA LEU A 241 -6.53 -5.91 16.88
C LEU A 241 -6.75 -6.87 18.05
N SER A 242 -8.00 -7.15 18.43
CA SER A 242 -8.29 -8.05 19.55
C SER A 242 -7.80 -9.48 19.31
N LEU A 243 -7.98 -10.00 18.09
CA LEU A 243 -7.49 -11.34 17.71
C LEU A 243 -5.96 -11.37 17.70
N MET A 244 -5.33 -10.33 17.14
CA MET A 244 -3.88 -10.20 17.11
C MET A 244 -3.29 -10.13 18.53
N ALA A 245 -3.87 -9.31 19.41
CA ALA A 245 -3.43 -9.18 20.79
C ALA A 245 -3.61 -10.49 21.57
N GLU A 246 -4.68 -11.25 21.31
CA GLU A 246 -4.89 -12.57 21.91
C GLU A 246 -3.84 -13.60 21.48
N ASP A 247 -3.53 -13.67 20.19
CA ASP A 247 -2.48 -14.55 19.67
C ASP A 247 -1.10 -14.14 20.22
N PHE A 248 -0.80 -12.85 20.29
CA PHE A 248 0.46 -12.38 20.86
C PHE A 248 0.60 -12.75 22.34
N ARG A 249 -0.49 -12.65 23.13
CA ARG A 249 -0.48 -13.10 24.53
C ARG A 249 -0.25 -14.61 24.66
N THR A 250 -0.77 -15.39 23.72
CA THR A 250 -0.67 -16.85 23.76
C THR A 250 0.70 -17.34 23.29
N HIS A 251 1.24 -16.75 22.22
CA HIS A 251 2.42 -17.26 21.53
C HIS A 251 3.72 -16.51 21.86
N TYR A 252 3.63 -15.26 22.34
CA TYR A 252 4.80 -14.42 22.62
C TYR A 252 4.81 -13.88 24.06
N PRO A 253 4.76 -14.76 25.08
CA PRO A 253 4.77 -14.33 26.49
C PRO A 253 6.06 -13.59 26.87
N VAL A 254 7.21 -14.01 26.32
CA VAL A 254 8.50 -13.34 26.56
C VAL A 254 8.52 -11.93 25.97
N TRP A 255 7.97 -11.75 24.78
CA TRP A 255 7.79 -10.42 24.19
C TRP A 255 6.95 -9.52 25.08
N LEU A 256 5.85 -10.00 25.66
CA LEU A 256 5.03 -9.20 26.57
C LEU A 256 5.82 -8.71 27.79
N GLU A 257 6.61 -9.59 28.39
CA GLU A 257 7.45 -9.27 29.56
C GLU A 257 8.57 -8.28 29.21
N GLN A 258 9.10 -8.37 27.99
CA GLN A 258 10.26 -7.60 27.52
C GLN A 258 9.91 -6.44 26.59
N ALA A 259 8.63 -6.13 26.40
CA ALA A 259 8.18 -5.19 25.37
C ALA A 259 8.77 -3.79 25.56
N GLU A 260 8.93 -3.33 26.80
CA GLU A 260 9.56 -2.04 27.11
C GLU A 260 11.06 -2.04 26.80
N GLN A 261 11.77 -3.11 27.16
CA GLN A 261 13.20 -3.27 26.90
C GLN A 261 13.47 -3.38 25.40
N LEU A 262 12.65 -4.12 24.66
CA LEU A 262 12.73 -4.21 23.21
C LEU A 262 12.49 -2.84 22.58
N ARG A 263 11.43 -2.12 23.00
CA ARG A 263 11.15 -0.75 22.56
C ARG A 263 12.27 0.23 22.89
N ALA A 264 13.03 0.03 23.97
CA ALA A 264 14.16 0.87 24.30
C ALA A 264 15.41 0.60 23.43
N ALA A 265 15.49 -0.57 22.80
CA ALA A 265 16.63 -0.96 21.97
C ALA A 265 16.63 -0.30 20.58
N ASP A 266 17.78 -0.35 19.91
CA ASP A 266 17.97 0.15 18.55
C ASP A 266 18.06 -1.03 17.58
N PHE A 267 16.98 -1.22 16.83
CA PHE A 267 16.92 -2.26 15.81
C PHE A 267 18.05 -2.12 14.79
N LEU A 268 18.31 -0.93 14.24
CA LEU A 268 19.33 -0.76 13.20
C LEU A 268 20.75 -1.00 13.73
N ALA A 269 21.00 -0.67 15.00
CA ALA A 269 22.27 -1.02 15.64
C ALA A 269 22.44 -2.54 15.78
N ASP A 270 21.37 -3.27 16.08
CA ASP A 270 21.38 -4.73 16.16
C ASP A 270 21.57 -5.35 14.77
N VAL A 271 20.94 -4.79 13.74
CA VAL A 271 21.16 -5.15 12.32
C VAL A 271 22.63 -5.01 11.92
N GLU A 272 23.26 -3.90 12.29
CA GLU A 272 24.66 -3.63 11.91
C GLU A 272 25.61 -4.65 12.53
N ARG A 273 25.38 -5.07 13.78
CA ARG A 273 26.21 -6.07 14.47
C ARG A 273 26.13 -7.44 13.82
N GLU A 274 24.95 -7.83 13.33
CA GLU A 274 24.73 -9.11 12.65
C GLU A 274 25.43 -9.20 11.28
N ASN A 275 25.69 -8.05 10.64
CA ASN A 275 26.34 -7.99 9.33
C ASN A 275 27.88 -7.87 9.42
N GLN A 276 28.46 -7.81 10.62
CA GLN A 276 29.92 -7.79 10.78
C GLN A 276 30.48 -9.21 10.64
N PRO A 277 31.46 -9.46 9.75
CA PRO A 277 32.14 -10.74 9.72
C PRO A 277 32.86 -10.97 11.06
N ALA A 278 32.67 -12.16 11.62
CA ALA A 278 33.33 -12.62 12.84
C ALA A 278 34.86 -12.63 12.73
#